data_AF-A0A815QPB4-F1
#
_entry.id   AF-A0A815QPB4-F1
#
_cell.length_a   1.000
_cell.length_b   1.000
_cell.length_c   1.000
_cell.angle_alpha   90.00
_cell.angle_beta   90.00
_cell.angle_gamma   90.00
#
_symmetry.space_group_name_H-M   'P 1'
#
loop_
_entity.id
_entity.type
_entity.pdbx_description
1 polymer ?
#
loop_
_entity_poly.entity_id
_entity_poly.type
_entity_poly.pdbx_seq_one_letter_code
_entity_poly.pdbx_strand_id
1 'polypeptide(L)'
;MIIYSALSPIRCWCLLMIAPSPMISTETITAFQSDSFVESIGVNTHWAFTGVYSNNYATLRNKLGESGIRYVRDGTFSDVFTRANDLYNSFGIKTNMLTGRWIPGYWPAPLDPTQIDAELNDIKTLALQTVAAIEAPNEYDHSHGPDADWVSTIRNYSML
;
A
#
# COMPACT_ATOMS: atom_id res chain seq x y z
N MET A 1 -57.50 -34.76 73.18
CA MET A 1 -57.82 -34.06 71.92
C MET A 1 -56.53 -33.50 71.35
N ILE A 2 -56.04 -34.17 70.30
CA ILE A 2 -54.80 -33.91 69.56
C ILE A 2 -55.04 -32.73 68.61
N ILE A 3 -54.09 -31.79 68.43
CA ILE A 3 -53.37 -31.50 67.16
C ILE A 3 -52.09 -30.69 67.47
N TYR A 4 -50.90 -31.22 67.11
CA TYR A 4 -49.67 -30.43 66.91
C TYR A 4 -49.38 -30.41 65.40
N SER A 5 -49.23 -29.22 64.82
CA SER A 5 -48.90 -28.99 63.42
C SER A 5 -47.39 -28.98 63.19
N ALA A 6 -46.88 -29.87 62.35
CA ALA A 6 -45.49 -29.88 61.90
C ALA A 6 -45.33 -29.04 60.62
N LEU A 7 -44.38 -28.10 60.63
CA LEU A 7 -43.92 -27.36 59.46
C LEU A 7 -42.70 -28.07 58.86
N SER A 8 -42.74 -28.31 57.54
CA SER A 8 -41.65 -28.92 56.76
C SER A 8 -40.77 -27.85 56.11
N PRO A 9 -39.43 -27.96 56.12
CA PRO A 9 -38.55 -27.04 55.43
C PRO A 9 -38.35 -27.47 53.96
N ILE A 10 -38.69 -26.57 53.04
CA ILE A 10 -38.42 -26.69 51.60
C ILE A 10 -36.90 -26.53 51.39
N ARG A 11 -36.23 -27.61 50.98
CA ARG A 11 -34.82 -27.56 50.53
C ARG A 11 -34.77 -27.13 49.07
N CYS A 12 -34.37 -25.89 48.83
CA CYS A 12 -34.04 -25.37 47.51
C CYS A 12 -32.68 -25.93 47.09
N TRP A 13 -32.66 -26.84 46.10
CA TRP A 13 -31.43 -27.32 45.48
C TRP A 13 -31.00 -26.31 44.41
N CYS A 14 -29.99 -25.49 44.70
CA CYS A 14 -29.29 -24.72 43.67
C CYS A 14 -28.49 -25.68 42.80
N LEU A 15 -29.00 -26.01 41.61
CA LEU A 15 -28.26 -26.70 40.58
C LEU A 15 -27.22 -25.73 40.00
N LEU A 16 -25.95 -25.92 40.34
CA LEU A 16 -24.85 -25.13 39.77
C LEU A 16 -24.65 -25.61 38.32
N MET A 17 -25.15 -24.83 37.36
CA MET A 17 -24.91 -25.04 35.93
C MET A 17 -23.43 -24.71 35.65
N ILE A 18 -22.60 -25.74 35.48
CA ILE A 18 -21.23 -25.57 34.95
C ILE A 18 -21.39 -25.23 33.47
N ALA A 19 -21.23 -23.95 33.12
CA ALA A 19 -21.15 -23.55 31.72
C ALA A 19 -19.88 -24.17 31.10
N PRO A 20 -19.96 -24.85 29.95
CA PRO A 20 -18.77 -25.34 29.27
C PRO A 20 -17.90 -24.13 28.88
N SER A 21 -16.62 -24.18 29.26
CA SER A 21 -15.63 -23.21 28.81
C SER A 21 -15.62 -23.16 27.28
N PRO A 22 -15.53 -21.96 26.67
CA PRO A 22 -15.38 -21.87 25.22
C PRO A 22 -14.16 -22.68 24.80
N MET A 23 -14.35 -23.63 23.87
CA MET A 23 -13.24 -24.31 23.22
C MET A 23 -12.44 -23.26 22.45
N ILE A 24 -11.20 -23.02 22.89
CA ILE A 24 -10.24 -22.24 22.12
C ILE A 24 -9.85 -23.10 20.93
N SER A 25 -10.34 -22.73 19.74
CA SER A 25 -9.87 -23.30 18.48
C SER A 25 -8.50 -22.72 18.18
N THR A 26 -7.49 -23.59 18.11
CA THR A 26 -6.17 -23.19 17.61
C THR A 26 -6.23 -23.10 16.09
N GLU A 27 -6.14 -21.89 15.53
CA GLU A 27 -5.93 -21.77 14.09
C GLU A 27 -4.53 -22.25 13.75
N THR A 28 -4.46 -23.27 12.90
CA THR A 28 -3.21 -23.67 12.27
C THR A 28 -2.82 -22.59 11.26
N ILE A 29 -1.78 -21.81 11.56
CA ILE A 29 -1.19 -20.89 10.59
C ILE A 29 -0.21 -21.63 9.69
N THR A 30 -0.33 -21.42 8.38
CA THR A 30 0.67 -21.91 7.43
C THR A 30 1.92 -21.05 7.56
N ALA A 31 3.07 -21.67 7.81
CA ALA A 31 4.34 -20.96 7.78
C ALA A 31 4.67 -20.55 6.34
N PHE A 32 5.06 -19.30 6.15
CA PHE A 32 5.56 -18.79 4.87
C PHE A 32 7.10 -18.76 4.88
N GLN A 33 7.70 -18.76 3.69
CA GLN A 33 9.15 -18.57 3.57
C GLN A 33 9.51 -17.18 4.11
N SER A 34 10.58 -17.07 4.90
CA SER A 34 10.98 -15.77 5.47
C SER A 34 11.25 -14.71 4.40
N ASP A 35 11.73 -15.13 3.22
CA ASP A 35 11.95 -14.26 2.07
C ASP A 35 10.65 -13.69 1.47
N SER A 36 9.49 -14.32 1.69
CA SER A 36 8.23 -13.78 1.17
C SER A 36 7.81 -12.47 1.84
N PHE A 37 8.45 -12.09 2.96
CA PHE A 37 8.21 -10.79 3.59
C PHE A 37 8.60 -9.62 2.68
N VAL A 38 9.66 -9.73 1.86
CA VAL A 38 10.05 -8.62 0.99
C VAL A 38 9.07 -8.40 -0.17
N GLU A 39 8.16 -9.35 -0.41
CA GLU A 39 7.06 -9.22 -1.35
C GLU A 39 5.87 -8.43 -0.79
N SER A 40 5.87 -8.11 0.51
CA SER A 40 4.79 -7.35 1.16
C SER A 40 5.17 -5.91 1.51
N ILE A 41 6.41 -5.50 1.25
CA ILE A 41 6.92 -4.17 1.58
C ILE A 41 7.53 -3.48 0.36
N GLY A 42 7.49 -2.16 0.39
CA GLY A 42 8.19 -1.30 -0.55
C GLY A 42 8.58 0.02 0.11
N VAL A 43 9.30 0.86 -0.64
CA VAL A 43 9.71 2.19 -0.16
C VAL A 43 9.33 3.28 -1.14
N ASN A 44 8.84 4.40 -0.62
CA ASN A 44 8.70 5.61 -1.42
C ASN A 44 10.07 6.19 -1.71
N THR A 45 10.27 6.58 -2.97
CA THR A 45 11.47 7.25 -3.44
C THR A 45 11.09 8.59 -4.06
N HIS A 46 12.10 9.42 -4.30
CA HIS A 46 11.92 10.73 -4.93
C HIS A 46 13.10 11.00 -5.85
N TRP A 47 13.31 10.11 -6.81
CA TRP A 47 14.53 10.11 -7.60
C TRP A 47 14.69 11.40 -8.42
N ALA A 48 13.61 11.99 -8.91
CA ALA A 48 13.67 13.27 -9.62
C ALA A 48 13.82 14.50 -8.71
N PHE A 49 13.74 14.37 -7.37
CA PHE A 49 13.93 15.52 -6.50
C PHE A 49 15.41 15.90 -6.37
N THR A 50 15.69 17.12 -6.79
CA THR A 50 16.98 17.78 -6.63
C THR A 50 17.38 17.81 -5.15
N GLY A 51 18.64 17.50 -4.88
CA GLY A 51 19.22 17.52 -3.54
C GLY A 51 19.68 16.14 -3.12
N VAL A 52 19.27 15.67 -1.94
CA VAL A 52 19.83 14.44 -1.35
C VAL A 52 19.61 13.20 -2.22
N TYR A 53 18.47 13.11 -2.92
CA TYR A 53 18.11 11.97 -3.75
C TYR A 53 18.87 11.95 -5.08
N SER A 54 18.97 13.09 -5.77
CA SER A 54 19.74 13.22 -7.02
C SER A 54 21.24 13.14 -6.78
N ASN A 55 21.76 13.82 -5.76
CA ASN A 55 23.20 13.98 -5.55
C ASN A 55 23.84 12.70 -4.99
N ASN A 56 23.08 11.87 -4.27
CA ASN A 56 23.57 10.64 -3.65
C ASN A 56 22.96 9.38 -4.26
N TYR A 57 22.42 9.47 -5.48
CA TYR A 57 21.69 8.36 -6.11
C TYR A 57 22.49 7.04 -6.07
N ALA A 58 23.78 7.06 -6.43
CA ALA A 58 24.63 5.88 -6.44
C ALA A 58 24.76 5.20 -5.05
N THR A 59 24.88 6.00 -3.99
CA THR A 59 24.93 5.47 -2.61
C THR A 59 23.56 4.95 -2.16
N LEU A 60 22.49 5.68 -2.46
CA LEU A 60 21.13 5.30 -2.06
C LEU A 60 20.66 4.03 -2.78
N ARG A 61 20.92 3.89 -4.09
CA ARG A 61 20.56 2.67 -4.85
C ARG A 61 21.28 1.44 -4.31
N ASN A 62 22.56 1.57 -3.90
CA ASN A 62 23.32 0.43 -3.39
C ASN A 62 22.76 0.00 -2.03
N LYS A 63 22.46 0.95 -1.14
CA LYS A 63 21.79 0.66 0.13
C LYS A 63 20.42 0.02 -0.07
N LEU A 64 19.67 0.45 -1.08
CA LEU A 64 18.40 -0.16 -1.43
C LEU A 64 18.60 -1.62 -1.89
N GLY A 65 19.56 -1.89 -2.79
CA GLY A 65 19.90 -3.25 -3.19
C GLY A 65 20.36 -4.14 -2.03
N GLU A 66 21.22 -3.62 -1.15
CA GLU A 66 21.71 -4.30 0.07
C GLU A 66 20.57 -4.62 1.06
N SER A 67 19.52 -3.79 1.10
CA SER A 67 18.36 -4.02 1.98
C SER A 67 17.49 -5.20 1.54
N GLY A 68 17.61 -5.66 0.28
CA GLY A 68 16.80 -6.73 -0.28
C GLY A 68 15.36 -6.34 -0.64
N ILE A 69 14.98 -5.06 -0.53
CA ILE A 69 13.66 -4.56 -0.94
C ILE A 69 13.52 -4.66 -2.46
N ARG A 70 12.37 -5.17 -2.92
CA ARG A 70 12.10 -5.46 -4.35
C ARG A 70 11.15 -4.47 -5.02
N TYR A 71 10.52 -3.59 -4.26
CA TYR A 71 9.51 -2.66 -4.75
C TYR A 71 9.75 -1.23 -4.27
N VAL A 72 9.64 -0.27 -5.19
CA VAL A 72 9.67 1.18 -4.89
C VAL A 72 8.43 1.88 -5.44
N ARG A 73 8.11 3.06 -4.91
CA ARG A 73 7.05 3.96 -5.43
C ARG A 73 7.63 5.32 -5.74
N ASP A 74 7.42 5.81 -6.96
CA ASP A 74 7.92 7.11 -7.40
C ASP A 74 7.04 7.69 -8.54
N GLY A 75 7.25 8.95 -8.88
CA GLY A 75 6.54 9.65 -9.95
C GLY A 75 7.02 9.26 -11.35
N THR A 76 6.53 9.94 -12.36
CA THR A 76 6.72 9.60 -13.79
C THR A 76 7.61 10.62 -14.51
N PHE A 77 8.74 11.00 -13.93
CA PHE A 77 9.65 11.96 -14.55
C PHE A 77 10.79 11.26 -15.30
N SER A 78 11.43 11.96 -16.24
CA SER A 78 12.53 11.39 -17.06
C SER A 78 13.63 10.73 -16.22
N ASP A 79 14.10 11.41 -15.17
CA ASP A 79 15.08 10.87 -14.22
C ASP A 79 14.59 9.61 -13.50
N VAL A 80 13.29 9.53 -13.19
CA VAL A 80 12.71 8.35 -12.55
C VAL A 80 12.75 7.17 -13.51
N PHE A 81 12.39 7.34 -14.78
CA PHE A 81 12.46 6.25 -15.76
C PHE A 81 13.89 5.72 -15.94
N THR A 82 14.88 6.60 -16.03
CA THR A 82 16.29 6.20 -16.12
C THR A 82 16.71 5.39 -14.88
N ARG A 83 16.33 5.84 -13.69
CA ARG A 83 16.74 5.20 -12.44
C ARG A 83 15.95 3.95 -12.12
N ALA A 84 14.67 3.87 -12.52
CA ALA A 84 13.88 2.65 -12.45
C ALA A 84 14.51 1.54 -13.30
N ASN A 85 14.99 1.87 -14.51
CA ASN A 85 15.73 0.92 -15.35
C ASN A 85 17.06 0.50 -14.72
N ASP A 86 17.82 1.43 -14.14
CA ASP A 86 19.08 1.11 -13.45
C ASP A 86 18.84 0.18 -12.24
N LEU A 87 17.83 0.46 -11.41
CA LEU A 87 17.44 -0.37 -10.27
C LEU A 87 16.97 -1.77 -10.70
N TYR A 88 16.15 -1.85 -11.75
CA TYR A 88 15.68 -3.12 -12.30
C TYR A 88 16.83 -3.96 -12.85
N ASN A 89 17.72 -3.37 -13.65
CA ASN A 89 18.84 -4.07 -14.25
C ASN A 89 19.89 -4.50 -13.23
N SER A 90 20.09 -3.70 -12.17
CA SER A 90 21.10 -3.98 -11.14
C SER A 90 20.62 -5.00 -10.10
N PHE A 91 19.34 -4.94 -9.71
CA PHE A 91 18.84 -5.64 -8.53
C PHE A 91 17.49 -6.34 -8.74
N GLY A 92 16.86 -6.20 -9.90
CA GLY A 92 15.51 -6.73 -10.16
C GLY A 92 14.39 -5.95 -9.48
N ILE A 93 14.67 -4.74 -8.96
CA ILE A 93 13.70 -3.91 -8.26
C ILE A 93 12.68 -3.35 -9.26
N LYS A 94 11.39 -3.45 -8.92
CA LYS A 94 10.28 -2.90 -9.72
C LYS A 94 9.68 -1.66 -9.08
N THR A 95 9.08 -0.82 -9.90
CA THR A 95 8.50 0.47 -9.49
C THR A 95 6.99 0.46 -9.66
N ASN A 96 6.27 0.86 -8.61
CA ASN A 96 4.92 1.35 -8.70
C ASN A 96 4.96 2.81 -9.18
N MET A 97 4.49 3.05 -10.40
CA MET A 97 4.55 4.36 -11.05
C MET A 97 3.34 5.20 -10.65
N LEU A 98 3.58 6.23 -9.85
CA LEU A 98 2.58 7.22 -9.45
C LEU A 98 2.36 8.21 -10.58
N THR A 99 1.20 8.16 -11.22
CA THR A 99 0.83 9.09 -12.29
C THR A 99 0.20 10.37 -11.75
N GLY A 100 -0.06 11.34 -12.62
CA GLY A 100 -0.61 12.64 -12.24
C GLY A 100 0.47 13.68 -12.06
N ARG A 101 1.15 14.03 -13.17
CA ARG A 101 2.03 15.20 -13.24
C ARG A 101 1.27 16.48 -12.95
N TRP A 102 1.97 17.44 -12.36
CA TRP A 102 1.38 18.71 -11.91
C TRP A 102 1.67 19.80 -12.93
N ILE A 103 0.82 20.84 -12.94
CA ILE A 103 1.13 22.05 -13.70
C ILE A 103 2.42 22.66 -13.13
N PRO A 104 3.45 22.95 -13.95
CA PRO A 104 4.67 23.58 -13.46
C PRO A 104 4.35 24.92 -12.78
N GLY A 105 4.84 25.12 -11.55
CA GLY A 105 4.55 26.34 -10.80
C GLY A 105 4.86 26.25 -9.30
N TYR A 106 4.28 27.18 -8.54
CA TYR A 106 4.40 27.19 -7.08
C TYR A 106 3.59 26.06 -6.46
N TRP A 107 4.16 25.46 -5.41
CA TRP A 107 3.51 24.39 -4.66
C TRP A 107 2.51 24.98 -3.64
N PRO A 108 1.33 24.37 -3.42
CA PRO A 108 0.79 23.21 -4.13
C PRO A 108 0.33 23.56 -5.55
N ALA A 109 0.71 22.73 -6.53
CA ALA A 109 0.25 22.89 -7.90
C ALA A 109 -0.82 21.84 -8.23
N PRO A 110 -1.87 22.20 -9.00
CA PRO A 110 -2.90 21.27 -9.39
C PRO A 110 -2.35 20.22 -10.37
N LEU A 111 -3.06 19.09 -10.48
CA LEU A 111 -2.81 18.10 -11.53
C LEU A 111 -2.95 18.73 -12.92
N ASP A 112 -2.14 18.26 -13.86
CA ASP A 112 -2.23 18.62 -15.28
C ASP A 112 -2.89 17.47 -16.08
N PRO A 113 -4.22 17.50 -16.28
CA PRO A 113 -4.90 16.43 -17.01
C PRO A 113 -4.51 16.37 -18.50
N THR A 114 -3.86 17.41 -19.04
CA THR A 114 -3.43 17.43 -20.45
C THR A 114 -2.21 16.53 -20.70
N GLN A 115 -1.52 16.10 -19.64
CA GLN A 115 -0.31 15.29 -19.73
C GLN A 115 -0.54 13.78 -19.55
N ILE A 116 -1.77 13.33 -19.24
CA ILE A 116 -2.07 11.93 -18.91
C ILE A 116 -1.60 10.98 -20.04
N ASP A 117 -2.00 11.25 -21.29
CA ASP A 117 -1.66 10.38 -22.42
C ASP A 117 -0.14 10.32 -22.67
N ALA A 118 0.54 11.47 -22.55
CA ALA A 118 1.98 11.55 -22.70
C ALA A 118 2.70 10.79 -21.58
N GLU A 119 2.24 10.95 -20.34
CA GLU A 119 2.75 10.26 -19.16
C GLU A 119 2.60 8.73 -19.28
N LEU A 120 1.43 8.24 -19.68
CA LEU A 120 1.20 6.81 -19.92
C LEU A 120 2.03 6.28 -21.08
N ASN A 121 2.21 7.07 -22.15
CA ASN A 121 3.09 6.71 -23.25
C ASN A 121 4.57 6.65 -22.82
N ASP A 122 5.03 7.56 -21.97
CA ASP A 122 6.38 7.52 -21.42
C ASP A 122 6.59 6.25 -20.58
N ILE A 123 5.62 5.85 -19.75
CA ILE A 123 5.69 4.58 -19.01
C ILE A 123 5.82 3.40 -19.99
N LYS A 124 4.95 3.33 -21.02
CA LYS A 124 4.95 2.27 -22.03
C LYS A 124 6.29 2.15 -22.75
N THR A 125 6.90 3.28 -23.11
CA THR A 125 8.05 3.31 -24.01
C THR A 125 9.39 3.30 -23.28
N LEU A 126 9.45 3.90 -22.08
CA LEU A 126 10.71 4.12 -21.38
C LEU A 126 10.92 3.18 -20.20
N ALA A 127 9.87 2.65 -19.59
CA ALA A 127 10.01 1.96 -18.30
C ALA A 127 9.15 0.70 -18.12
N LEU A 128 8.35 0.29 -19.12
CA LEU A 128 7.33 -0.76 -18.98
C LEU A 128 7.83 -2.04 -18.28
N GLN A 129 9.03 -2.51 -18.63
CA GLN A 129 9.62 -3.72 -18.03
C GLN A 129 9.89 -3.61 -16.52
N THR A 130 10.04 -2.38 -16.01
CA THR A 130 10.37 -2.08 -14.61
C THR A 130 9.12 -1.86 -13.76
N VAL A 131 7.93 -1.79 -14.38
CA VAL A 131 6.68 -1.42 -13.71
C VAL A 131 6.10 -2.63 -12.97
N ALA A 132 5.85 -2.47 -11.67
CA ALA A 132 5.05 -3.40 -10.87
C ALA A 132 3.56 -3.08 -10.96
N ALA A 133 3.22 -1.79 -10.93
CA ALA A 133 1.87 -1.27 -11.00
C ALA A 133 1.89 0.19 -11.48
N ILE A 134 0.74 0.67 -11.94
CA ILE A 134 0.49 2.09 -12.20
C ILE A 134 -0.55 2.55 -11.20
N GLU A 135 -0.19 3.56 -10.41
CA GLU A 135 -1.02 4.14 -9.38
C GLU A 135 -1.57 5.47 -9.86
N ALA A 136 -2.86 5.69 -9.62
CA ALA A 136 -3.55 6.96 -9.79
C ALA A 136 -2.90 8.12 -9.01
N PRO A 137 -3.28 9.38 -9.29
CA PRO A 137 -2.67 10.53 -8.64
C PRO A 137 -2.76 10.49 -7.11
N ASN A 138 -1.68 10.95 -6.48
CA ASN A 138 -1.54 10.99 -5.03
C ASN A 138 -2.59 11.91 -4.42
N GLU A 139 -3.35 11.39 -3.45
CA GLU A 139 -4.33 12.16 -2.68
C GLU A 139 -5.22 12.96 -3.63
N TYR A 140 -5.87 12.24 -4.56
CA TYR A 140 -6.72 12.84 -5.60
C TYR A 140 -7.71 13.83 -4.95
N ASP A 141 -8.40 13.41 -3.89
CA ASP A 141 -9.34 14.24 -3.11
C ASP A 141 -8.79 15.60 -2.67
N HIS A 142 -7.47 15.72 -2.51
CA HIS A 142 -6.79 16.98 -2.22
C HIS A 142 -6.30 17.74 -3.46
N SER A 143 -5.99 17.05 -4.56
CA SER A 143 -5.22 17.57 -5.70
C SER A 143 -6.03 17.97 -6.95
N HIS A 144 -7.32 17.65 -7.06
CA HIS A 144 -8.14 17.96 -8.26
C HIS A 144 -9.37 18.89 -8.05
N GLY A 145 -9.61 19.41 -6.83
CA GLY A 145 -10.82 20.19 -6.54
C GLY A 145 -12.11 19.35 -6.60
N PRO A 146 -13.31 19.93 -6.75
CA PRO A 146 -14.54 19.15 -6.87
C PRO A 146 -14.60 18.38 -8.20
N ASP A 147 -14.77 17.06 -8.16
CA ASP A 147 -15.05 16.22 -9.34
C ASP A 147 -16.20 15.25 -9.05
N ALA A 148 -17.32 15.42 -9.78
CA ALA A 148 -18.48 14.55 -9.65
C ALA A 148 -18.26 13.17 -10.29
N ASP A 149 -17.33 13.07 -11.23
CA ASP A 149 -17.03 11.88 -12.02
C ASP A 149 -15.67 11.26 -11.63
N TRP A 150 -15.19 11.54 -10.42
CA TRP A 150 -13.84 11.19 -9.94
C TRP A 150 -13.42 9.73 -10.19
N VAL A 151 -14.34 8.77 -10.11
CA VAL A 151 -14.04 7.37 -10.40
C VAL A 151 -13.60 7.17 -11.85
N SER A 152 -14.33 7.80 -12.79
CA SER A 152 -13.98 7.74 -14.21
C SER A 152 -12.71 8.53 -14.48
N THR A 153 -12.56 9.70 -13.86
CA THR A 153 -11.39 10.56 -14.05
C THR A 153 -10.11 9.89 -13.57
N ILE A 154 -10.11 9.31 -12.36
CA ILE A 154 -8.94 8.60 -11.81
C ILE A 154 -8.55 7.40 -12.67
N ARG A 155 -9.53 6.64 -13.20
CA ARG A 155 -9.21 5.46 -14.03
C ARG A 155 -8.40 5.82 -15.26
N ASN A 156 -8.57 7.02 -15.82
CA ASN A 156 -7.82 7.46 -16.99
C ASN A 156 -6.31 7.58 -16.70
N TYR A 157 -5.89 7.73 -15.44
CA TYR A 157 -4.49 7.86 -15.05
C TYR A 157 -3.73 6.53 -14.97
N SER A 158 -4.39 5.38 -15.08
CA SER A 158 -3.74 4.08 -14.87
C SER A 158 -4.04 3.02 -15.93
N MET A 159 -4.68 3.41 -17.04
CA MET A 159 -4.98 2.50 -18.15
C MET A 159 -3.98 2.68 -19.29
N LEU A 160 -3.02 1.75 -19.41
CA LEU A 160 -2.17 1.62 -20.59
C LEU A 160 -2.93 0.95 -21.74
#